data_AF-A0A857L3Z7-F1
#
_entry.id   AF-A0A857L3Z7-F1
#
_cell.length_a   1.000
_cell.length_b   1.000
_cell.length_c   1.000
_cell.angle_alpha   90.00
_cell.angle_beta   90.00
_cell.angle_gamma   90.00
#
_symmetry.space_group_name_H-M   'P 1'
#
loop_
_entity.id
_entity.type
_entity.pdbx_description
1 polymer ?
#
loop_
_entity_poly.entity_id
_entity_poly.type
_entity_poly.pdbx_seq_one_letter_code
_entity_poly.pdbx_strand_id
1 'polypeptide(L)'
;MTVPVWLTALLDLVAITVFVIIGRADHDHGLTPTGILDTLWPFAVGTAVGWTFTYLYANVESGGEFGRMFRPERFRPAIMIWVCTVAIGMLLRALVHQGVALSFVIVASIATAVFLFGWRAIAAAVVRRRAGAGRQTSAI
;
A
#
# COMPACT_ATOMS: atom_id res chain seq x y z
N MET A 1 0.57 14.51 13.19
CA MET A 1 -0.33 14.78 12.05
C MET A 1 -0.97 13.47 11.65
N THR A 2 -2.30 13.39 11.68
CA THR A 2 -3.06 12.29 11.08
C THR A 2 -3.19 12.57 9.60
N VAL A 3 -2.72 11.65 8.76
CA VAL A 3 -3.01 11.73 7.31
C VAL A 3 -4.49 11.37 7.14
N PRO A 4 -5.29 12.18 6.43
CA PRO A 4 -6.69 11.84 6.23
C PRO A 4 -6.82 10.50 5.50
N VAL A 5 -7.82 9.72 5.89
CA VAL A 5 -8.02 8.34 5.44
C VAL A 5 -8.04 8.21 3.92
N TRP A 6 -8.78 9.10 3.25
CA TRP A 6 -8.88 9.12 1.78
C TRP A 6 -7.54 9.39 1.10
N LEU A 7 -6.68 10.22 1.69
CA LEU A 7 -5.36 10.54 1.15
C LEU A 7 -4.42 9.35 1.29
N THR A 8 -4.48 8.64 2.42
CA THR A 8 -3.73 7.39 2.61
C THR A 8 -4.15 6.34 1.57
N ALA A 9 -5.46 6.19 1.30
CA ALA A 9 -5.95 5.28 0.27
C ALA A 9 -5.49 5.69 -1.14
N LEU A 10 -5.50 6.99 -1.45
CA LEU A 10 -4.98 7.53 -2.71
C LEU A 10 -3.49 7.26 -2.88
N LEU A 11 -2.68 7.46 -1.83
CA LEU A 11 -1.24 7.20 -1.85
C LEU A 11 -0.94 5.71 -2.06
N ASP A 12 -1.72 4.82 -1.45
CA ASP A 12 -1.62 3.38 -1.69
C ASP A 12 -1.99 3.03 -3.15
N LEU A 13 -3.06 3.60 -3.69
CA LEU A 13 -3.45 3.38 -5.09
C LEU A 13 -2.38 3.88 -6.07
N VAL A 14 -1.80 5.06 -5.81
CA VAL A 14 -0.68 5.61 -6.60
C VAL A 14 0.55 4.70 -6.49
N ALA A 15 0.89 4.24 -5.29
CA ALA A 15 2.00 3.30 -5.05
C ALA A 15 1.85 2.00 -5.87
N ILE A 16 0.66 1.39 -5.88
CA ILE A 16 0.38 0.18 -6.67
C ILE A 16 0.40 0.49 -8.17
N THR A 17 -0.11 1.65 -8.59
CA THR A 17 -0.09 2.08 -9.99
C THR A 17 1.35 2.28 -10.48
N VAL A 18 2.21 2.91 -9.68
CA VAL A 18 3.64 3.09 -9.99
C VAL A 18 4.35 1.74 -10.09
N PHE A 19 4.09 0.82 -9.18
CA PHE A 19 4.59 -0.56 -9.27
C PHE A 19 4.21 -1.21 -10.61
N VAL A 20 2.95 -1.11 -11.02
CA VAL A 20 2.46 -1.70 -12.28
C VAL A 20 3.12 -1.06 -13.50
N ILE A 21 3.22 0.27 -13.53
CA ILE A 21 3.85 0.99 -14.65
C ILE A 21 5.32 0.57 -14.80
N ILE A 22 6.07 0.55 -13.69
CA ILE A 22 7.49 0.15 -13.69
C ILE A 22 7.61 -1.31 -14.14
N GLY A 23 6.86 -2.23 -13.53
CA GLY A 23 6.93 -3.64 -13.88
C GLY A 23 6.58 -3.92 -15.35
N ARG A 24 5.61 -3.20 -15.92
CA ARG A 24 5.27 -3.33 -17.34
C ARG A 24 6.33 -2.75 -18.28
N ALA A 25 6.95 -1.65 -17.88
CA ALA A 25 8.05 -1.05 -18.64
C ALA A 25 9.27 -1.97 -18.68
N ASP A 26 9.59 -2.62 -17.56
CA ASP A 26 10.76 -3.53 -17.45
C ASP A 26 10.56 -4.87 -18.19
N HIS A 27 9.32 -5.30 -18.42
CA HIS A 27 9.00 -6.56 -19.10
C HIS A 27 8.66 -6.39 -20.59
N ASP A 28 8.98 -5.25 -21.21
CA ASP A 28 8.68 -4.92 -22.62
C ASP A 28 7.21 -5.14 -23.04
N HIS A 29 6.28 -5.10 -22.07
CA HIS A 29 4.85 -5.31 -22.34
C HIS A 29 4.17 -4.05 -22.92
N GLY A 30 4.89 -2.94 -23.05
CA GLY A 30 4.37 -1.65 -23.47
C GLY A 30 3.39 -1.02 -22.46
N LEU A 31 3.21 0.30 -22.58
CA LEU A 31 2.38 1.11 -21.68
C LEU A 31 1.00 1.44 -22.28
N THR A 32 0.32 0.43 -22.82
CA THR A 32 -1.06 0.61 -23.29
C THR A 32 -2.01 0.80 -22.10
N PRO A 33 -3.02 1.69 -22.19
CA PRO A 33 -3.97 1.89 -21.09
C PRO A 33 -4.67 0.61 -20.64
N THR A 34 -5.06 -0.24 -21.60
CA THR A 34 -5.68 -1.55 -21.34
C THR A 34 -4.73 -2.49 -20.63
N GLY A 35 -3.48 -2.59 -21.09
CA GLY A 35 -2.48 -3.47 -20.46
C GLY A 35 -2.14 -3.03 -19.03
N ILE A 36 -2.08 -1.72 -18.78
CA ILE A 36 -1.91 -1.17 -17.43
C ILE A 36 -3.11 -1.59 -16.57
N LEU A 37 -4.34 -1.37 -17.04
CA LEU A 37 -5.55 -1.77 -16.30
C LEU A 37 -5.60 -3.27 -16.03
N ASP A 38 -5.30 -4.12 -17.02
CA ASP A 38 -5.27 -5.59 -16.90
C ASP A 38 -4.29 -6.07 -15.85
N THR A 39 -3.19 -5.34 -15.67
CA THR A 39 -2.17 -5.65 -14.66
C THR A 39 -2.52 -5.04 -13.30
N LEU A 40 -3.16 -3.87 -13.28
CA LEU A 40 -3.46 -3.09 -12.08
C LEU A 40 -4.65 -3.63 -11.30
N TRP A 41 -5.74 -4.00 -11.98
CA TRP A 41 -7.01 -4.30 -11.31
C TRP A 41 -6.91 -5.42 -10.27
N PRO A 42 -6.13 -6.52 -10.44
CA PRO A 42 -6.03 -7.57 -9.43
C PRO A 42 -5.43 -7.04 -8.11
N PHE A 43 -4.37 -6.24 -8.22
CA PHE A 43 -3.70 -5.64 -7.05
C PHE A 43 -4.53 -4.53 -6.42
N ALA A 44 -5.23 -3.74 -7.24
CA ALA A 44 -6.14 -2.71 -6.74
C ALA A 44 -7.31 -3.33 -5.94
N VAL A 45 -7.89 -4.43 -6.42
CA VAL A 45 -8.91 -5.20 -5.68
C VAL A 45 -8.33 -5.76 -4.38
N GLY A 46 -7.13 -6.37 -4.43
CA GLY A 46 -6.48 -6.87 -3.22
C GLY A 46 -6.20 -5.77 -2.19
N THR A 47 -5.82 -4.58 -2.66
CA THR A 47 -5.62 -3.38 -1.82
C THR A 47 -6.94 -2.96 -1.18
N ALA A 48 -8.02 -2.85 -1.96
CA ALA A 48 -9.34 -2.47 -1.46
C ALA A 48 -9.88 -3.46 -0.41
N VAL A 49 -9.70 -4.76 -0.63
CA VAL A 49 -10.06 -5.80 0.34
C VAL A 49 -9.21 -5.69 1.60
N GLY A 50 -7.89 -5.47 1.46
CA GLY A 50 -7.00 -5.24 2.59
C GLY A 50 -7.42 -4.04 3.44
N TRP A 51 -7.79 -2.93 2.80
CA TRP A 51 -8.35 -1.75 3.45
C TRP A 51 -9.65 -2.06 4.18
N THR A 52 -10.54 -2.84 3.57
CA THR A 52 -11.83 -3.24 4.14
C THR A 52 -11.64 -4.08 5.39
N PHE A 53 -10.81 -5.14 5.32
CA PHE A 53 -10.49 -5.96 6.49
C PHE A 53 -9.87 -5.13 7.60
N THR A 54 -8.86 -4.33 7.26
CA THR A 54 -8.17 -3.42 8.19
C THR A 54 -9.16 -2.48 8.89
N TYR A 55 -10.12 -1.91 8.16
CA TYR A 55 -11.18 -1.09 8.72
C TYR A 55 -12.11 -1.89 9.64
N LEU A 56 -12.61 -3.06 9.21
CA LEU A 56 -13.51 -3.89 10.01
C LEU A 56 -12.86 -4.34 11.32
N TYR A 57 -11.61 -4.83 11.26
CA TYR A 57 -10.85 -5.21 12.45
C TYR A 57 -10.69 -4.04 13.43
N ALA A 58 -10.37 -2.83 12.93
CA ALA A 58 -10.24 -1.64 13.77
C ALA A 58 -11.54 -1.26 14.52
N ASN A 59 -12.71 -1.56 13.94
CA ASN A 59 -14.00 -1.20 14.52
C ASN A 59 -14.56 -2.27 15.47
N VAL A 60 -14.17 -3.54 15.28
CA VAL A 60 -14.59 -4.65 16.14
C VAL A 60 -13.72 -4.75 17.39
N GLU A 61 -12.44 -4.45 17.29
CA GLU A 61 -11.47 -4.64 18.37
C GLU A 61 -11.53 -3.49 19.39
N SER A 62 -12.28 -3.69 20.48
CA SER A 62 -12.52 -2.64 21.50
C SER A 62 -11.33 -2.35 22.44
N GLY A 63 -10.26 -3.14 22.40
CA GLY A 63 -9.10 -3.02 23.30
C GLY A 63 -7.73 -3.29 22.68
N GLY A 64 -7.65 -3.49 21.37
CA GLY A 64 -6.44 -3.94 20.69
C GLY A 64 -5.48 -2.82 20.26
N GLU A 65 -4.26 -3.22 19.95
CA GLU A 65 -3.17 -2.37 19.44
C GLU A 65 -3.49 -1.62 18.13
N PHE A 66 -4.52 -2.05 17.41
CA PHE A 66 -5.05 -1.38 16.23
C PHE A 66 -5.89 -0.14 16.58
N GLY A 67 -6.38 -0.08 17.82
CA GLY A 67 -7.09 1.03 18.44
C GLY A 67 -8.48 1.27 17.87
N ARG A 68 -9.35 1.89 18.68
CA ARG A 68 -10.68 2.38 18.29
C ARG A 68 -10.67 3.40 17.13
N MET A 69 -9.49 3.86 16.72
CA MET A 69 -9.30 4.89 15.70
C MET A 69 -8.52 4.32 14.53
N PHE A 70 -9.21 4.14 13.40
CA PHE A 70 -8.63 3.68 12.15
C PHE A 70 -7.52 4.62 11.68
N ARG A 71 -6.26 4.16 11.79
CA ARG A 71 -5.05 4.92 11.45
C ARG A 71 -4.21 4.21 10.39
N PRO A 72 -4.68 4.16 9.14
CA PRO A 72 -4.07 3.38 8.07
C PRO A 72 -2.70 3.94 7.62
N GLU A 73 -2.31 5.13 8.09
CA GLU A 73 -0.98 5.71 7.89
C GLU A 73 0.14 5.01 8.69
N ARG A 74 -0.21 4.10 9.61
CA ARG A 74 0.74 3.33 10.42
C ARG A 74 1.20 2.05 9.71
N PHE A 75 2.36 1.53 10.13
CA PHE A 75 2.95 0.31 9.56
C PHE A 75 2.11 -0.95 9.79
N ARG A 76 1.48 -1.10 10.96
CA ARG A 76 0.69 -2.30 11.28
C ARG A 76 -0.50 -2.51 10.32
N PRO A 77 -1.39 -1.51 10.11
CA PRO A 77 -2.40 -1.56 9.05
C PRO A 77 -1.83 -1.85 7.67
N ALA A 78 -0.68 -1.24 7.35
CA ALA A 78 -0.02 -1.43 6.06
C ALA A 78 0.42 -2.88 5.81
N ILE A 79 0.78 -3.64 6.85
CA ILE A 79 1.10 -5.07 6.72
C ILE A 79 -0.13 -5.85 6.26
N MET A 80 -1.29 -5.64 6.89
CA MET A 80 -2.54 -6.31 6.50
C MET A 80 -2.94 -5.94 5.06
N ILE A 81 -2.89 -4.64 4.74
CA ILE A 81 -3.18 -4.14 3.38
C ILE A 81 -2.23 -4.79 2.36
N TRP A 82 -0.93 -4.84 2.66
CA TRP A 82 0.08 -5.43 1.78
C TRP A 82 -0.13 -6.93 1.58
N VAL A 83 -0.35 -7.69 2.65
CA VAL A 83 -0.62 -9.13 2.58
C VAL A 83 -1.86 -9.40 1.71
N CYS A 84 -2.95 -8.68 1.92
CA CYS A 84 -4.15 -8.80 1.09
C CYS A 84 -3.89 -8.39 -0.37
N THR A 85 -3.13 -7.32 -0.60
CA THR A 85 -2.77 -6.84 -1.94
C THR A 85 -2.05 -7.92 -2.74
N VAL A 86 -1.05 -8.55 -2.13
CA VAL A 86 -0.29 -9.64 -2.76
C VAL A 86 -1.15 -10.89 -2.90
N ALA A 87 -1.77 -11.37 -1.83
CA ALA A 87 -2.48 -12.64 -1.82
C ALA A 87 -3.67 -12.64 -2.79
N ILE A 88 -4.51 -11.60 -2.73
CA ILE A 88 -5.69 -11.48 -3.59
C ILE A 88 -5.28 -11.10 -5.02
N GLY A 89 -4.27 -10.24 -5.17
CA GLY A 89 -3.72 -9.93 -6.50
C GLY A 89 -3.26 -11.19 -7.23
N MET A 90 -2.47 -12.04 -6.57
CA MET A 90 -2.01 -13.30 -7.15
C MET A 90 -3.15 -14.30 -7.38
N LEU A 91 -4.10 -14.39 -6.45
CA LEU A 91 -5.27 -15.26 -6.60
C LEU A 91 -6.09 -14.87 -7.83
N LEU A 92 -6.44 -13.59 -7.97
CA LEU A 92 -7.20 -13.09 -9.12
C LEU A 92 -6.45 -13.31 -10.42
N ARG A 93 -5.13 -13.03 -10.46
CA ARG A 93 -4.29 -13.32 -11.62
C ARG A 93 -4.30 -14.80 -12.01
N ALA A 94 -4.27 -15.70 -11.04
CA ALA A 94 -4.38 -17.14 -11.28
C ALA A 94 -5.74 -17.50 -11.88
N LEU A 95 -6.83 -16.95 -11.33
CA LEU A 95 -8.20 -17.20 -11.79
C LEU A 95 -8.46 -16.70 -13.21
N VAL A 96 -7.84 -15.59 -13.61
CA VAL A 96 -7.96 -15.04 -14.98
C VAL A 96 -6.81 -15.46 -15.90
N HIS A 97 -6.05 -16.49 -15.53
CA HIS A 97 -4.96 -17.07 -16.33
C HIS A 97 -3.87 -16.08 -16.79
N GLN A 98 -3.58 -15.04 -16.00
CA GLN A 98 -2.55 -14.04 -16.28
C GLN A 98 -1.12 -14.46 -15.91
N GLY A 99 -0.93 -15.70 -15.45
CA GLY A 99 0.37 -16.24 -15.01
C GLY A 99 0.78 -15.76 -13.61
N VAL A 100 1.26 -16.71 -12.81
CA VAL A 100 1.77 -16.49 -11.45
C VAL A 100 3.08 -17.27 -11.28
N ALA A 101 4.13 -16.77 -11.94
CA ALA A 101 5.47 -17.34 -11.76
C ALA A 101 5.98 -17.04 -10.33
N LEU A 102 6.74 -17.95 -9.73
CA LEU A 102 7.29 -17.75 -8.38
C LEU A 102 8.16 -16.47 -8.31
N SER A 103 8.95 -16.20 -9.35
CA SER A 103 9.74 -14.97 -9.46
C SER A 103 8.85 -13.72 -9.44
N PHE A 104 7.73 -13.73 -10.17
CA PHE A 104 6.76 -12.65 -10.19
C PHE A 104 6.16 -12.42 -8.79
N VAL A 105 5.79 -13.49 -8.07
CA VAL A 105 5.29 -13.38 -6.70
C VAL A 105 6.29 -12.68 -5.79
N ILE A 106 7.56 -13.10 -5.83
CA ILE A 106 8.63 -12.53 -5.00
C ILE A 106 8.84 -11.05 -5.32
N VAL A 107 9.05 -10.71 -6.60
CA VAL A 107 9.32 -9.34 -7.04
C VAL A 107 8.13 -8.42 -6.76
N ALA A 108 6.91 -8.86 -7.09
CA ALA A 108 5.70 -8.09 -6.81
C ALA A 108 5.51 -7.86 -5.31
N SER A 109 5.76 -8.87 -4.48
CA SER A 109 5.66 -8.74 -3.02
C SER A 109 6.64 -7.71 -2.47
N ILE A 110 7.91 -7.76 -2.92
CA ILE A 110 8.95 -6.84 -2.47
C ILE A 110 8.67 -5.43 -2.99
N ALA A 111 8.35 -5.26 -4.27
CA ALA A 111 8.10 -3.95 -4.86
C ALA A 111 6.88 -3.28 -4.21
N THR A 112 5.76 -3.99 -4.08
CA THR A 112 4.57 -3.45 -3.41
C THR A 112 4.83 -3.15 -1.94
N ALA A 113 5.63 -3.96 -1.22
CA ALA A 113 6.08 -3.64 0.13
C ALA A 113 6.85 -2.31 0.14
N VAL A 114 7.86 -2.17 -0.71
CA VAL A 114 8.68 -0.95 -0.79
C VAL A 114 7.82 0.28 -1.05
N PHE A 115 6.86 0.23 -1.98
CA PHE A 115 6.02 1.39 -2.26
C PHE A 115 5.02 1.69 -1.13
N LEU A 116 4.30 0.69 -0.61
CA LEU A 116 3.31 0.89 0.45
C LEU A 116 3.96 1.31 1.78
N PHE A 117 5.07 0.71 2.17
CA PHE A 117 5.78 1.07 3.40
C PHE A 117 6.65 2.32 3.20
N GLY A 118 7.19 2.54 2.01
CA GLY A 118 8.13 3.61 1.71
C GLY A 118 7.53 5.00 1.92
N TRP A 119 6.34 5.26 1.38
CA TRP A 119 5.71 6.57 1.57
C TRP A 119 5.36 6.81 3.05
N ARG A 120 4.96 5.77 3.79
CA ARG A 120 4.70 5.84 5.24
C ARG A 120 5.98 6.15 6.02
N ALA A 121 7.10 5.53 5.65
CA ALA A 121 8.42 5.81 6.23
C ALA A 121 8.84 7.27 5.99
N ILE A 122 8.65 7.78 4.77
CA ILE A 122 8.92 9.17 4.40
C ILE A 122 8.05 10.12 5.21
N ALA A 123 6.73 9.88 5.28
CA ALA A 123 5.80 10.69 6.06
C ALA A 123 6.20 10.75 7.55
N ALA A 124 6.55 9.60 8.14
CA ALA A 124 7.02 9.54 9.52
C ALA A 124 8.33 10.32 9.73
N ALA A 125 9.27 10.25 8.78
CA ALA A 125 10.52 11.00 8.84
C ALA A 125 10.30 12.53 8.75
N VAL A 126 9.43 12.98 7.85
CA VAL A 126 9.09 14.41 7.69
C VAL A 126 8.45 14.96 8.96
N VAL A 127 7.52 14.23 9.59
CA VAL A 127 6.89 14.63 10.86
C VAL A 127 7.92 14.74 11.99
N ARG A 128 8.83 13.78 12.11
CA ARG A 128 9.92 13.82 13.10
C ARG A 128 10.81 15.05 12.94
N ARG A 129 11.20 15.38 11.69
CA ARG A 129 12.04 16.56 11.40
C ARG A 129 11.36 17.87 11.80
N ARG A 130 10.07 18.04 11.48
CA ARG A 130 9.30 19.24 11.85
C ARG A 130 9.17 19.42 13.38
N ALA A 131 8.99 18.33 14.12
CA ALA A 131 8.95 18.35 15.58
C ALA A 131 10.32 18.65 16.23
N GLY A 132 11.43 18.35 15.55
CA GLY A 132 12.78 18.75 15.96
C GLY A 132 13.04 20.24 15.76
N ALA A 133 12.65 20.79 14.60
CA ALA A 133 12.83 22.20 14.27
C ALA A 133 12.03 23.14 15.20
N GLY A 134 10.78 22.81 15.53
CA GLY A 134 9.95 23.63 16.43
C GLY A 134 10.46 23.69 17.88
N ARG A 135 11.22 22.68 18.33
CA ARG A 135 11.86 22.67 19.66
C ARG A 135 13.09 23.57 19.74
N GLN A 136 13.78 23.83 18.63
CA GLN A 136 14.95 24.72 18.61
C GLN A 136 14.54 26.20 18.66
N THR A 137 13.43 26.57 18.04
CA THR A 137 12.92 27.96 18.06
C THR A 137 12.38 28.39 19.42
N SER A 138 11.86 27.45 20.23
CA SER A 138 11.31 27.77 21.56
C SER A 138 12.36 27.83 22.68
N ALA A 139 13.62 27.51 22.38
CA ALA A 139 14.75 27.51 23.31
C ALA A 139 15.68 28.73 23.13
N ILE A 140 15.26 29.71 22.32
CA ILE A 140 15.92 30.99 22.05
C ILE A 140 14.97 32.09 22.54
#